data_AF-A0A2U2XCI6-F1
#
_entry.id   AF-A0A2U2XCI6-F1
#
_cell.length_a   1.000
_cell.length_b   1.000
_cell.length_c   1.000
_cell.angle_alpha   90.00
_cell.angle_beta   90.00
_cell.angle_gamma   90.00
#
_symmetry.space_group_name_H-M   'P 1'
#
loop_
_entity.id
_entity.type
_entity.pdbx_description
1 polymer ?
#
loop_
_entity_poly.entity_id
_entity_poly.type
_entity_poly.pdbx_seq_one_letter_code
_entity_poly.pdbx_strand_id
1 'polypeptide(L)'
;MKMILKDNLVFLMFFVGLALIHYGLFQIYPTMYFGNEIILSYTVLFILNSIGATIFYLGNNGSFKIEFAQLYLIFTTIQMLGCFAFAAYLKIGFEETAKPALIQFVVLFFASLIFQTTYLVKTKVK
;
A
#
# COMPACT_ATOMS: atom_id res chain seq x y z
N MET A 1 -0.57 12.05 -17.19
CA MET A 1 -1.17 12.70 -16.00
C MET A 1 -2.55 12.14 -15.64
N LYS A 2 -3.56 12.16 -16.55
CA LYS A 2 -4.91 11.61 -16.26
C LYS A 2 -4.90 10.14 -15.76
N MET A 3 -3.97 9.33 -16.26
CA MET A 3 -3.84 7.91 -15.87
C MET A 3 -3.35 7.72 -14.43
N ILE A 4 -2.30 8.46 -14.00
CA ILE A 4 -1.80 8.41 -12.62
C ILE A 4 -2.88 8.88 -11.64
N LEU A 5 -3.58 9.97 -11.98
CA LEU A 5 -4.64 10.50 -11.14
C LEU A 5 -5.76 9.47 -10.92
N LYS A 6 -6.16 8.76 -11.98
CA LYS A 6 -7.13 7.67 -11.89
C LYS A 6 -6.63 6.54 -11.00
N ASP A 7 -5.38 6.09 -11.20
CA ASP A 7 -4.79 5.00 -10.41
C ASP A 7 -4.73 5.37 -8.91
N ASN A 8 -4.26 6.58 -8.58
CA ASN A 8 -4.22 7.07 -7.21
C ASN A 8 -5.62 7.23 -6.60
N LEU A 9 -6.61 7.65 -7.37
CA LEU A 9 -7.99 7.74 -6.89
C LEU A 9 -8.56 6.34 -6.55
N VAL A 10 -8.26 5.32 -7.37
CA VAL A 10 -8.62 3.93 -7.07
C VAL A 10 -7.93 3.43 -5.80
N PHE A 11 -6.63 3.69 -5.64
CA PHE A 11 -5.90 3.32 -4.43
C PHE A 11 -6.42 4.05 -3.19
N LEU A 12 -6.72 5.34 -3.31
CA LEU A 12 -7.29 6.13 -2.22
C LEU A 12 -8.63 5.54 -1.77
N MET A 13 -9.55 5.25 -2.71
CA MET A 13 -10.83 4.63 -2.38
C MET A 13 -10.66 3.26 -1.72
N PHE A 14 -9.70 2.45 -2.19
CA PHE A 14 -9.39 1.16 -1.61
C PHE A 14 -8.92 1.28 -0.14
N PHE A 15 -7.94 2.14 0.13
CA PHE A 15 -7.41 2.30 1.49
C PHE A 15 -8.40 2.99 2.43
N VAL A 16 -9.17 3.98 1.96
CA VAL A 16 -10.26 4.58 2.73
C VAL A 16 -11.33 3.53 3.05
N GLY A 17 -11.73 2.71 2.07
CA GLY A 17 -12.67 1.62 2.29
C GLY A 17 -12.19 0.60 3.32
N LEU A 18 -10.92 0.18 3.22
CA LEU A 18 -10.31 -0.70 4.22
C LEU A 18 -10.25 -0.07 5.61
N ALA A 19 -9.88 1.21 5.71
CA ALA A 19 -9.83 1.93 6.98
C ALA A 19 -11.21 2.04 7.64
N LEU A 20 -12.26 2.30 6.85
CA LEU A 20 -13.64 2.33 7.33
C LEU A 20 -14.12 0.96 7.81
N ILE A 21 -13.81 -0.12 7.07
CA ILE A 21 -14.13 -1.49 7.49
C ILE A 21 -13.42 -1.82 8.80
N HIS A 22 -12.12 -1.50 8.89
CA HIS A 22 -11.33 -1.79 10.08
C HIS A 22 -11.79 -0.97 11.29
N TYR A 23 -12.13 0.31 11.09
CA TYR A 23 -12.74 1.14 12.13
C TYR A 23 -14.10 0.59 12.58
N GLY A 24 -14.95 0.15 11.65
CA GLY A 24 -16.22 -0.49 11.97
C GLY A 24 -16.04 -1.78 12.77
N LEU A 25 -15.05 -2.61 12.42
CA LEU A 25 -14.69 -3.82 13.16
C LEU A 25 -14.22 -3.49 14.59
N PHE A 26 -13.43 -2.42 14.75
CA PHE A 26 -12.99 -1.94 16.06
C PHE A 26 -14.17 -1.51 16.95
N GLN A 27 -15.18 -0.84 16.39
CA GLN A 27 -16.39 -0.46 17.13
C GLN A 27 -17.17 -1.67 17.65
N ILE A 28 -17.16 -2.79 16.92
CA ILE A 28 -17.86 -4.03 17.30
C ILE A 28 -17.00 -4.89 18.24
N TYR A 29 -15.69 -4.90 18.04
CA TYR A 29 -14.71 -5.66 18.80
C TYR A 29 -13.60 -4.75 19.34
N PRO A 30 -13.81 -4.07 20.48
CA PRO A 30 -12.86 -3.09 21.03
C PRO A 30 -11.50 -3.68 21.43
N THR A 31 -11.38 -5.01 21.46
CA THR A 31 -10.10 -5.72 21.66
C THR A 31 -9.20 -5.67 20.43
N MET A 32 -9.72 -5.33 19.25
CA MET A 32 -8.89 -5.01 18.09
C MET A 32 -8.19 -3.66 18.31
N TYR A 33 -6.88 -3.63 18.11
CA TYR A 33 -6.11 -2.40 18.22
C TYR A 33 -6.42 -1.47 17.03
N PHE A 34 -6.81 -0.22 17.28
CA PHE A 34 -6.97 0.82 16.24
C PHE A 34 -6.38 2.15 16.71
N GLY A 35 -5.05 2.25 16.67
CA GLY A 35 -4.29 3.44 17.05
C GLY A 35 -3.81 4.29 15.86
N ASN A 36 -3.06 5.35 16.16
CA ASN A 36 -2.48 6.26 15.16
C ASN A 36 -1.54 5.53 14.18
N GLU A 37 -0.87 4.48 14.64
CA GLU A 37 0.04 3.61 13.89
C GLU A 37 -0.69 2.86 12.77
N ILE A 38 -1.98 2.56 12.97
CA ILE A 38 -2.82 1.93 11.96
C ILE A 38 -3.19 2.94 10.87
N ILE A 39 -3.48 4.18 11.25
CA ILE A 39 -3.71 5.28 10.29
C ILE A 39 -2.42 5.56 9.48
N LEU A 40 -1.27 5.57 10.14
CA LEU A 40 0.03 5.70 9.49
C LEU A 40 0.29 4.53 8.53
N SER A 41 -0.09 3.31 8.91
CA SER A 41 0.01 2.13 8.06
C SER A 41 -0.72 2.30 6.73
N TYR A 42 -1.99 2.74 6.77
CA TYR A 42 -2.76 3.04 5.55
C TYR A 42 -2.10 4.12 4.70
N THR A 43 -1.60 5.17 5.36
CA THR A 43 -0.96 6.31 4.69
C THR A 43 0.30 5.88 3.94
N VAL A 44 1.18 5.11 4.60
CA VAL A 44 2.41 4.60 3.98
C VAL A 44 2.10 3.66 2.83
N LEU A 45 1.15 2.73 3.00
CA LEU A 45 0.76 1.81 1.93
C LEU A 45 0.17 2.56 0.72
N PHE A 46 -0.61 3.61 0.94
CA PHE A 46 -1.10 4.49 -0.12
C PHE A 46 0.03 5.21 -0.86
N ILE A 47 0.99 5.78 -0.13
CA ILE A 47 2.15 6.45 -0.72
C ILE A 47 2.96 5.48 -1.58
N LEU A 48 3.24 4.28 -1.08
CA LEU A 48 3.98 3.26 -1.82
C LEU A 48 3.23 2.84 -3.10
N ASN A 49 1.91 2.67 -3.03
CA ASN A 49 1.09 2.38 -4.21
C ASN A 49 1.10 3.53 -5.22
N SER A 50 1.11 4.78 -4.76
CA SER A 50 1.21 5.96 -5.62
C SER A 50 2.57 6.06 -6.33
N ILE A 51 3.65 5.67 -5.63
CA ILE A 51 4.98 5.51 -6.24
C ILE A 51 4.92 4.42 -7.32
N GLY A 52 4.27 3.29 -7.05
CA GLY A 52 4.02 2.24 -8.04
C GLY A 52 3.30 2.75 -9.29
N ALA A 53 2.17 3.43 -9.15
CA ALA A 53 1.46 4.03 -10.27
C ALA A 53 2.35 4.97 -11.11
N THR A 54 3.21 5.73 -10.44
CA THR A 54 4.16 6.65 -11.09
C THR A 54 5.21 5.87 -11.89
N ILE A 55 5.81 4.82 -11.31
CA ILE A 55 6.77 3.95 -12.00
C ILE A 55 6.13 3.33 -13.25
N PHE A 56 4.93 2.78 -13.12
CA PHE A 56 4.21 2.19 -14.25
C PHE A 56 3.83 3.21 -15.32
N TYR A 57 3.51 4.45 -14.94
CA TYR A 57 3.25 5.52 -15.90
C TYR A 57 4.50 5.93 -16.67
N LEU A 58 5.62 6.11 -15.97
CA LEU A 58 6.88 6.52 -16.59
C LEU A 58 7.45 5.41 -17.49
N GLY A 59 7.42 4.16 -17.03
CA GLY A 59 7.91 3.01 -17.80
C GLY A 59 7.12 2.71 -19.08
N ASN A 60 5.82 3.03 -19.11
CA ASN A 60 4.97 2.81 -20.27
C ASN A 60 4.94 3.98 -21.27
N ASN A 61 5.31 5.19 -20.85
CA ASN A 61 5.31 6.38 -21.70
C ASN A 61 6.72 6.87 -22.07
N GLY A 62 7.77 6.17 -21.62
CA GLY A 62 9.15 6.48 -21.97
C GLY A 62 9.52 6.06 -23.40
N SER A 63 10.64 6.61 -23.89
CA SER A 63 11.19 6.29 -25.22
C SER A 63 11.58 4.82 -25.38
N PHE A 64 11.91 4.16 -24.27
CA PHE A 64 12.14 2.72 -24.19
C PHE A 64 11.00 2.10 -23.40
N LYS A 65 10.24 1.21 -24.04
CA LYS A 65 9.13 0.50 -23.40
C LYS A 65 9.70 -0.58 -22.48
N ILE A 66 9.62 -0.34 -21.18
CA ILE A 66 10.06 -1.30 -20.15
C ILE A 66 8.99 -2.39 -20.01
N GLU A 67 9.40 -3.65 -19.89
CA GLU A 67 8.46 -4.75 -19.74
C GLU A 67 7.71 -4.68 -18.40
N PHE A 68 6.45 -5.15 -18.39
CA PHE A 68 5.61 -5.17 -17.18
C PHE A 68 6.30 -5.87 -16.01
N ALA A 69 6.94 -7.03 -16.26
CA ALA A 69 7.62 -7.79 -15.23
C ALA A 69 8.77 -7.01 -14.58
N GLN A 70 9.52 -6.24 -15.37
CA GLN A 70 10.62 -5.40 -14.87
C GLN A 70 10.06 -4.24 -14.01
N LEU A 71 9.02 -3.55 -14.48
CA LEU A 71 8.37 -2.48 -13.72
C LEU A 71 7.77 -2.99 -12.42
N TYR A 72 7.15 -4.16 -12.47
CA TYR A 72 6.58 -4.82 -11.30
C TYR A 72 7.66 -5.17 -10.28
N LEU A 73 8.79 -5.74 -10.72
CA LEU A 73 9.92 -6.08 -9.85
C LEU A 73 10.50 -4.83 -9.17
N ILE A 74 10.73 -3.75 -9.93
CA ILE A 74 11.22 -2.47 -9.39
C ILE A 74 10.26 -1.95 -8.34
N PHE A 75 8.96 -1.90 -8.67
CA PHE A 75 7.93 -1.43 -7.76
C PHE A 75 7.89 -2.27 -6.47
N THR A 76 7.80 -3.60 -6.57
CA THR A 76 7.73 -4.46 -5.39
C THR A 76 8.99 -4.37 -4.54
N THR A 77 10.16 -4.13 -5.14
CA THR A 77 11.40 -3.93 -4.39
C THR A 77 11.35 -2.65 -3.56
N ILE A 78 10.94 -1.53 -4.17
CA ILE A 78 10.76 -0.24 -3.46
C ILE A 78 9.70 -0.37 -2.36
N GLN A 79 8.60 -1.06 -2.65
CA GLN A 79 7.54 -1.30 -1.68
C GLN A 79 8.03 -2.12 -0.49
N MET A 80 8.76 -3.21 -0.72
CA MET A 80 9.34 -4.03 0.34
C MET A 80 10.31 -3.23 1.21
N LEU A 81 11.20 -2.44 0.60
CA LEU A 81 12.11 -1.55 1.33
C LEU A 81 11.34 -0.53 2.18
N GLY A 82 10.30 0.10 1.61
CA GLY A 82 9.43 1.03 2.33
C GLY A 82 8.70 0.38 3.50
N CYS A 83 8.18 -0.84 3.31
CA CYS A 83 7.50 -1.60 4.36
C CYS A 83 8.46 -2.02 5.48
N PHE A 84 9.69 -2.41 5.16
CA PHE A 84 10.70 -2.74 6.17
C PHE A 84 11.16 -1.50 6.95
N ALA A 85 11.37 -0.38 6.26
CA ALA A 85 11.70 0.88 6.93
C ALA A 85 10.56 1.32 7.87
N PHE A 86 9.31 1.20 7.43
CA PHE A 86 8.15 1.52 8.26
C PHE A 86 7.97 0.56 9.44
N ALA A 87 8.18 -0.74 9.24
CA ALA A 87 8.14 -1.72 10.33
C ALA A 87 9.22 -1.43 11.40
N ALA A 88 10.42 -1.04 10.98
CA ALA A 88 11.47 -0.59 11.89
C ALA A 88 11.05 0.69 12.64
N TYR A 89 10.47 1.65 11.92
CA TYR A 89 9.93 2.88 12.52
C TYR A 89 8.85 2.58 13.58
N LEU A 90 7.90 1.68 13.30
CA LEU A 90 6.89 1.26 14.28
C LEU A 90 7.53 0.65 15.53
N LYS A 91 8.51 -0.23 15.34
CA LYS A 91 9.20 -0.91 16.44
C LYS A 91 9.96 0.07 17.35
N ILE A 92 10.59 1.09 16.77
CA ILE A 92 11.42 2.05 17.52
C ILE A 92 10.57 3.19 18.11
N GLY A 93 9.57 3.67 17.37
CA GLY A 93 8.77 4.84 17.75
C GLY A 93 7.57 4.53 18.63
N PHE A 94 7.10 3.28 18.66
CA PHE A 94 5.84 2.90 19.32
C PHE A 94 6.00 1.59 20.10
N GLU A 95 6.96 1.53 21.03
CA GLU A 95 7.37 0.28 21.68
C GLU A 95 6.20 -0.51 22.32
N GLU A 96 5.27 0.18 23.00
CA GLU A 96 4.13 -0.44 23.68
C GLU A 96 3.08 -1.03 22.72
N THR A 97 2.89 -0.40 21.55
CA THR A 97 1.85 -0.76 20.57
C THR A 97 2.42 -1.43 19.32
N ALA A 98 3.75 -1.57 19.23
CA ALA A 98 4.46 -2.10 18.08
C ALA A 98 4.00 -3.49 17.69
N LYS A 99 3.80 -4.40 18.65
CA LYS A 99 3.41 -5.78 18.37
C LYS A 99 2.04 -5.87 17.66
N PRO A 100 0.93 -5.35 18.21
CA PRO A 100 -0.35 -5.39 17.50
C PRO A 100 -0.32 -4.57 16.21
N ALA A 101 0.35 -3.40 16.19
CA ALA A 101 0.47 -2.58 14.98
C ALA A 101 1.20 -3.30 13.85
N LEU A 102 2.30 -3.99 14.13
CA LEU A 102 3.07 -4.74 13.13
C LEU A 102 2.28 -5.92 12.56
N ILE A 103 1.55 -6.68 13.40
CA ILE A 103 0.71 -7.79 12.93
C ILE A 103 -0.35 -7.27 11.96
N GLN A 104 -1.05 -6.20 12.33
CA GLN A 104 -2.06 -5.60 11.47
C GLN A 104 -1.44 -4.98 10.22
N PHE A 105 -0.28 -4.33 10.32
CA PHE A 105 0.44 -3.80 9.17
C PHE A 105 0.77 -4.89 8.15
N VAL A 106 1.21 -6.07 8.59
CA VAL A 106 1.48 -7.21 7.70
C VAL A 106 0.20 -7.67 6.98
N VAL A 107 -0.92 -7.76 7.69
CA VAL A 107 -2.22 -8.12 7.08
C VAL A 107 -2.64 -7.07 6.05
N LEU A 108 -2.54 -5.78 6.39
CA LEU A 108 -2.84 -4.68 5.48
C LEU A 108 -1.92 -4.67 4.26
N PHE A 109 -0.64 -4.95 4.46
CA PHE A 109 0.34 -5.09 3.38
C PHE A 109 -0.08 -6.18 2.40
N PHE A 110 -0.41 -7.39 2.86
CA PHE A 110 -0.88 -8.47 2.00
C PHE A 110 -2.19 -8.15 1.28
N ALA A 111 -3.15 -7.54 1.97
CA ALA A 111 -4.39 -7.08 1.34
C ALA A 111 -4.10 -6.07 0.21
N SER A 112 -3.18 -5.12 0.46
CA SER A 112 -2.74 -4.16 -0.54
C SER A 112 -2.01 -4.83 -1.71
N LEU A 113 -1.15 -5.82 -1.44
CA LEU A 113 -0.38 -6.55 -2.43
C LEU A 113 -1.31 -7.34 -3.37
N ILE A 114 -2.32 -8.01 -2.83
CA ILE A 114 -3.31 -8.74 -3.66
C ILE A 114 -4.09 -7.76 -4.54
N PHE A 115 -4.60 -6.68 -3.94
CA PHE A 115 -5.38 -5.67 -4.66
C PHE A 115 -4.56 -5.01 -5.78
N GLN A 116 -3.37 -4.48 -5.44
CA GLN A 116 -2.52 -3.77 -6.39
C GLN A 116 -2.08 -4.70 -7.53
N THR A 117 -1.75 -5.96 -7.25
CA THR A 117 -1.32 -6.93 -8.27
C THR A 117 -2.47 -7.17 -9.25
N THR A 118 -3.65 -7.45 -8.71
CA THR A 118 -4.85 -7.69 -9.52
C THR A 118 -5.20 -6.48 -10.37
N TYR A 119 -5.13 -5.28 -9.79
CA TYR A 119 -5.41 -4.02 -10.48
C TYR A 119 -4.40 -3.74 -11.60
N LEU A 120 -3.10 -3.85 -11.31
CA LEU A 120 -2.03 -3.56 -12.27
C LEU A 120 -2.02 -4.58 -13.41
N VAL A 121 -2.24 -5.86 -13.13
CA VAL A 121 -2.37 -6.89 -14.18
C VAL A 121 -3.54 -6.54 -15.10
N LYS A 122 -4.74 -6.29 -14.55
CA LYS A 122 -5.93 -5.97 -15.36
C LYS A 122 -5.82 -4.69 -16.18
N THR A 123 -5.03 -3.71 -15.72
CA THR A 123 -5.00 -2.37 -16.33
C THR A 123 -3.75 -2.08 -17.15
N LYS A 124 -2.64 -2.78 -16.91
CA LYS A 124 -1.33 -2.51 -17.52
C LYS A 124 -0.78 -3.67 -18.34
N VAL A 125 -1.23 -4.91 -18.13
CA VAL A 125 -0.93 -6.02 -19.03
C VAL A 125 -1.96 -5.99 -20.15
N LYS A 126 -1.51 -5.72 -21.38
CA LYS A 126 -2.30 -5.81 -22.61
C LYS A 126 -1.80 -6.98 -23.43
#